data_AF-A0A136N8X0-F1
#
_entry.id   AF-A0A136N8X0-F1
#
_cell.length_a   1.000
_cell.length_b   1.000
_cell.length_c   1.000
_cell.angle_alpha   90.00
_cell.angle_beta   90.00
_cell.angle_gamma   90.00
#
_symmetry.space_group_name_H-M   'P 1'
#
loop_
_entity.id
_entity.type
_entity.pdbx_description
1 polymer ?
#
loop_
_entity_poly.entity_id
_entity_poly.type
_entity_poly.pdbx_seq_one_letter_code
_entity_poly.pdbx_strand_id
1 'polypeptide(L)'
;MSFFNQIIKILTGSENSTNEIKTEPSVNINREYKDFTNSYRIGILCYFESYESQNIIFNYKQKLEQLGFECDALMFVDKMEKENNVLLPYFNWEDLDKKSKLPHSPKTDRVIVKKYDLMLNLFFNDCKQLKYIAQMSQAKCRVGPNNHNLIPISDILIHNENQNIQTLITSINQILKIKPYERKPI
;
A
#
# COMPACT_ATOMS: atom_id res chain seq x y z
N MET A 1 30.68 6.84 -13.61
CA MET A 1 29.87 7.80 -12.81
C MET A 1 28.42 7.38 -12.94
N SER A 2 27.75 7.10 -11.81
CA SER A 2 26.41 6.49 -11.77
C SER A 2 25.33 7.46 -12.27
N PHE A 3 24.37 6.96 -13.04
CA PHE A 3 23.22 7.66 -13.59
C PHE A 3 22.44 8.46 -12.51
N PHE A 4 22.49 7.98 -11.26
CA PHE A 4 21.89 8.65 -10.10
C PHE A 4 22.50 10.03 -9.78
N ASN A 5 23.79 10.23 -10.03
CA ASN A 5 24.45 11.51 -9.72
C ASN A 5 24.05 12.61 -10.72
N GLN A 6 23.63 12.25 -11.94
CA GLN A 6 23.09 13.22 -12.91
C GLN A 6 21.66 13.63 -12.57
N ILE A 7 20.85 12.70 -12.04
CA ILE A 7 19.46 12.99 -11.62
C ILE A 7 19.44 13.92 -10.40
N ILE A 8 20.34 13.70 -9.43
CA ILE A 8 20.44 14.55 -8.23
C ILE A 8 20.85 15.99 -8.60
N LYS A 9 21.74 16.15 -9.59
CA LYS A 9 22.24 17.47 -10.01
C LYS A 9 21.23 18.29 -10.80
N ILE A 10 20.25 17.64 -11.45
CA ILE A 10 19.13 18.30 -12.13
C ILE A 10 18.05 18.75 -11.14
N LEU A 11 17.89 18.03 -10.02
CA LEU A 11 16.86 18.31 -9.02
C LEU A 11 17.29 19.32 -7.95
N THR A 12 18.59 19.49 -7.73
CA THR A 12 19.14 20.40 -6.72
C THR A 12 19.70 21.66 -7.38
N GLY A 13 18.82 22.51 -7.90
CA GLY A 13 19.15 23.91 -8.11
C GLY A 13 19.65 24.49 -6.80
N SER A 14 20.87 25.03 -6.80
CA SER A 14 21.47 25.60 -5.59
C SER A 14 20.64 26.79 -5.11
N GLU A 15 20.24 26.78 -3.84
CA GLU A 15 20.47 27.90 -2.92
C GLU A 15 20.15 27.48 -1.47
N ASN A 16 20.96 28.01 -0.55
CA ASN A 16 21.01 27.67 0.87
C ASN A 16 19.84 28.27 1.65
N SER A 17 19.15 27.48 2.49
CA SER A 17 18.70 27.91 3.83
C SER A 17 17.98 26.80 4.60
N THR A 18 18.44 26.56 5.83
CA THR A 18 17.76 26.01 7.02
C THR A 18 17.15 24.60 6.95
N ASN A 19 17.78 23.70 7.71
CA ASN A 19 17.40 22.31 7.97
C ASN A 19 16.06 22.21 8.71
N GLU A 20 14.98 22.02 7.97
CA GLU A 20 13.89 21.13 8.35
C GLU A 20 13.79 20.07 7.25
N ILE A 21 14.20 18.84 7.57
CA ILE A 21 14.09 17.71 6.65
C ILE A 21 12.59 17.42 6.50
N LYS A 22 11.97 17.97 5.45
CA LYS A 22 10.63 17.60 5.00
C LYS A 22 10.66 16.13 4.60
N THR A 23 10.25 15.24 5.49
CA THR A 23 10.19 13.78 5.29
C THR A 23 8.97 13.33 4.48
N GLU A 24 8.45 14.17 3.60
CA GLU A 24 7.35 13.79 2.71
C GLU A 24 7.87 13.80 1.28
N PRO A 25 8.04 12.62 0.65
CA PRO A 25 8.41 12.58 -0.76
C PRO A 25 7.25 13.16 -1.59
N SER A 26 7.42 14.38 -2.07
CA SER A 26 6.51 15.04 -3.01
C SER A 26 6.74 14.48 -4.41
N VAL A 27 6.37 13.21 -4.63
CA VAL A 27 6.35 12.62 -5.96
C VAL A 27 5.05 13.04 -6.63
N ASN A 28 5.17 13.75 -7.75
CA ASN A 28 4.04 14.15 -8.59
C ASN A 28 3.57 12.92 -9.39
N ILE A 29 2.79 12.05 -8.75
CA ILE A 29 2.18 10.88 -9.38
C ILE A 29 0.91 11.36 -10.08
N ASN A 30 0.83 11.21 -11.41
CA ASN A 30 -0.41 11.45 -12.16
C ASN A 30 -1.48 10.47 -11.66
N ARG A 31 -2.47 10.99 -10.92
CA ARG A 31 -3.60 10.23 -10.39
C ARG A 31 -4.81 10.51 -11.27
N GLU A 32 -5.29 9.48 -11.96
CA GLU A 32 -6.48 9.57 -12.80
C GLU A 32 -7.58 8.73 -12.17
N TYR A 33 -8.77 9.32 -12.00
CA TYR A 33 -9.97 8.55 -11.69
C TYR A 33 -10.26 7.61 -12.86
N LYS A 34 -10.27 6.30 -12.59
CA LYS A 34 -10.53 5.29 -13.61
C LYS A 34 -11.75 4.48 -13.22
N ASP A 35 -12.62 4.25 -14.20
CA ASP A 35 -13.73 3.33 -14.05
C ASP A 35 -13.19 1.94 -13.65
N PHE A 36 -13.65 1.47 -12.49
CA PHE A 36 -13.15 0.24 -11.86
C PHE A 36 -13.51 -1.01 -12.65
N THR A 37 -14.40 -0.91 -13.64
CA THR A 37 -14.78 -2.00 -14.57
C THR A 37 -13.58 -2.67 -15.25
N ASN A 38 -12.46 -1.95 -15.44
CA ASN A 38 -11.25 -2.48 -16.07
C ASN A 38 -10.10 -2.74 -15.09
N SER A 39 -10.36 -2.74 -13.77
CA SER A 39 -9.32 -3.01 -12.78
C SER A 39 -8.98 -4.49 -12.79
N TYR A 40 -7.70 -4.83 -12.86
CA TYR A 40 -7.24 -6.21 -12.84
C TYR A 40 -6.27 -6.47 -11.67
N ARG A 41 -5.39 -5.49 -11.38
CA ARG A 41 -4.34 -5.64 -10.37
C ARG A 41 -4.71 -4.95 -9.07
N ILE A 42 -4.79 -5.73 -8.00
CA ILE A 42 -5.10 -5.24 -6.66
C ILE A 42 -3.90 -5.49 -5.73
N GLY A 43 -3.41 -4.44 -5.09
CA GLY A 43 -2.45 -4.53 -4.00
C GLY A 43 -3.16 -4.36 -2.67
N ILE A 44 -2.75 -5.11 -1.66
CA ILE A 44 -3.23 -4.99 -0.28
C ILE A 44 -2.05 -4.68 0.63
N LEU A 45 -2.14 -3.58 1.38
CA LEU A 45 -1.24 -3.26 2.48
C LEU A 45 -1.98 -3.47 3.80
N CYS A 46 -1.35 -4.17 4.73
CA CYS A 46 -1.95 -4.43 6.03
C CYS A 46 -0.91 -4.44 7.16
N TYR A 47 -1.38 -4.20 8.37
CA TYR A 47 -0.58 -4.28 9.59
C TYR A 47 -0.94 -5.56 10.32
N PHE A 48 0.06 -6.25 10.87
CA PHE A 48 -0.20 -7.44 11.68
C PHE A 48 -0.66 -7.05 13.08
N GLU A 49 -1.97 -7.06 13.31
CA GLU A 49 -2.57 -6.84 14.63
C GLU A 49 -2.77 -8.16 15.38
N SER A 50 -3.33 -9.16 14.70
CA SER A 50 -3.64 -10.48 15.26
C SER A 50 -3.76 -11.55 14.16
N TYR A 51 -3.65 -12.82 14.54
CA TYR A 51 -3.87 -13.94 13.61
C TYR A 51 -5.29 -13.95 13.02
N GLU A 52 -6.29 -13.49 13.77
CA GLU A 52 -7.66 -13.35 13.28
C GLU A 52 -7.74 -12.31 12.14
N SER A 53 -7.14 -11.13 12.34
CA SER A 53 -7.10 -10.08 11.32
C SER A 53 -6.36 -10.55 10.05
N GLN A 54 -5.26 -11.27 10.21
CA GLN A 54 -4.53 -11.88 9.11
C GLN A 54 -5.38 -12.88 8.33
N ASN A 55 -6.13 -13.74 9.02
CA ASN A 55 -7.01 -14.73 8.38
C ASN A 55 -8.11 -14.05 7.57
N ILE A 56 -8.69 -12.96 8.08
CA ILE A 56 -9.68 -12.17 7.35
C ILE A 56 -9.09 -11.63 6.04
N ILE A 57 -7.91 -11.01 6.11
CA ILE A 57 -7.24 -10.44 4.93
C ILE A 57 -6.81 -11.53 3.94
N PHE A 58 -6.30 -12.65 4.44
CA PHE A 58 -5.92 -13.80 3.61
C PHE A 58 -7.12 -14.38 2.86
N ASN A 59 -8.23 -14.60 3.55
CA ASN A 59 -9.47 -15.08 2.93
C ASN A 59 -10.01 -14.08 1.90
N TYR A 60 -9.90 -12.78 2.20
CA TYR A 60 -10.30 -11.74 1.25
C TYR A 60 -9.42 -11.72 0.00
N LYS A 61 -8.10 -11.83 0.14
CA LYS A 61 -7.16 -12.00 -0.98
C LYS A 61 -7.56 -13.20 -1.85
N GLN A 62 -7.79 -14.36 -1.25
CA GLN A 62 -8.22 -15.56 -1.99
C GLN A 62 -9.53 -15.33 -2.73
N LYS A 63 -10.49 -14.65 -2.10
CA LYS A 63 -11.76 -14.31 -2.74
C LYS A 63 -11.57 -13.41 -3.97
N LEU A 64 -10.68 -12.41 -3.89
CA LEU A 64 -10.35 -11.57 -5.04
C LEU A 64 -9.68 -12.38 -6.16
N GLU A 65 -8.78 -13.29 -5.82
CA GLU A 65 -8.15 -14.18 -6.81
C GLU A 65 -9.17 -15.10 -7.49
N GLN A 66 -10.15 -15.63 -6.74
CA GLN A 66 -11.27 -16.42 -7.27
C GLN A 66 -12.19 -15.62 -8.21
N LEU A 67 -12.32 -14.31 -7.96
CA LEU A 67 -13.03 -13.39 -8.85
C LEU A 67 -12.23 -13.03 -10.12
N GLY A 68 -11.00 -13.55 -10.26
CA GLY A 68 -10.16 -13.40 -11.44
C GLY A 68 -9.18 -12.23 -11.38
N PHE A 69 -9.05 -11.55 -10.23
CA PHE A 69 -8.08 -10.46 -10.04
C PHE A 69 -6.66 -11.00 -9.79
N GLU A 70 -5.65 -10.25 -10.22
CA GLU A 70 -4.28 -10.43 -9.78
C GLU A 70 -4.08 -9.69 -8.44
N CYS A 71 -4.11 -10.42 -7.32
CA CYS A 71 -4.08 -9.83 -5.99
C CYS A 71 -2.77 -10.12 -5.24
N ASP A 72 -2.03 -9.08 -4.88
CA ASP A 72 -0.90 -9.19 -3.96
C ASP A 72 -1.29 -8.63 -2.59
N ALA A 73 -0.66 -9.18 -1.54
CA ALA A 73 -0.77 -8.64 -0.20
C ALA A 73 0.63 -8.55 0.43
N LEU A 74 0.89 -7.44 1.12
CA LEU A 74 2.10 -7.23 1.88
C LEU A 74 1.74 -6.73 3.29
N MET A 75 2.23 -7.45 4.29
CA MET A 75 1.96 -7.18 5.69
C MET A 75 3.19 -6.64 6.40
N PHE A 76 3.03 -5.63 7.26
CA PHE A 76 4.08 -5.22 8.19
C PHE A 76 3.91 -5.94 9.54
N VAL A 77 4.98 -6.54 10.04
CA VAL A 77 5.01 -7.21 11.35
C VAL A 77 5.93 -6.41 12.28
N ASP A 78 5.32 -5.73 13.25
CA ASP A 78 6.02 -4.94 14.28
C ASP A 78 6.47 -5.81 15.47
N LYS A 79 7.04 -6.97 15.18
CA LYS A 79 7.64 -7.85 16.18
C LYS A 79 8.97 -8.36 15.67
N MET A 80 9.92 -8.46 16.60
CA MET A 80 11.27 -8.98 16.32
C MET A 80 11.26 -10.52 16.18
N GLU A 81 10.27 -11.19 16.73
CA GLU A 81 10.18 -12.65 16.65
C GLU A 81 9.64 -13.09 15.29
N LYS A 82 10.31 -14.08 14.68
CA LYS A 82 9.81 -14.76 13.50
C LYS A 82 8.57 -15.55 13.89
N GLU A 83 7.40 -14.99 13.62
CA GLU A 83 6.15 -15.70 13.79
C GLU A 83 6.02 -16.76 12.68
N ASN A 84 6.14 -18.04 13.06
CA ASN A 84 6.08 -19.16 12.12
C ASN A 84 4.71 -19.34 11.44
N ASN A 85 3.67 -18.61 11.88
CA ASN A 85 2.29 -18.77 11.44
C ASN A 85 1.76 -17.60 10.58
N VAL A 86 2.67 -16.80 10.01
CA VAL A 86 2.28 -15.71 9.11
C VAL A 86 1.97 -16.24 7.71
N LEU A 87 0.70 -16.15 7.30
CA LEU A 87 0.18 -16.67 6.02
C LEU A 87 0.42 -15.73 4.84
N LEU A 88 0.59 -14.44 5.11
CA LEU A 88 0.75 -13.41 4.09
C LEU A 88 2.23 -13.09 3.89
N PRO A 89 2.67 -12.71 2.66
CA PRO A 89 3.98 -12.11 2.48
C PRO A 89 4.15 -10.91 3.42
N TYR A 90 5.25 -10.90 4.17
CA TYR A 90 5.49 -9.87 5.17
C TYR A 90 6.89 -9.28 5.11
N PHE A 91 7.00 -8.10 5.68
CA PHE A 91 8.26 -7.43 5.99
C PHE A 91 8.24 -6.93 7.43
N ASN A 92 9.42 -6.80 8.04
CA ASN A 92 9.60 -6.41 9.43
C ASN A 92 10.75 -5.40 9.56
N TRP A 93 11.23 -5.19 10.78
CA TRP A 93 12.36 -4.30 11.08
C TRP A 93 13.67 -4.66 10.36
N GLU A 94 13.90 -5.93 10.03
CA GLU A 94 15.10 -6.39 9.30
C GLU A 94 15.08 -5.97 7.82
N ASP A 95 13.88 -5.74 7.28
CA ASP A 95 13.66 -5.31 5.89
C ASP A 95 13.70 -3.76 5.72
N LEU A 96 14.07 -3.03 6.78
CA LEU A 96 14.17 -1.57 6.79
C LEU A 96 15.64 -1.12 6.71
N ASP A 97 15.87 0.02 6.06
CA ASP A 97 17.17 0.68 6.13
C ASP A 97 17.49 1.14 7.56
N LYS A 98 18.68 0.81 8.06
CA LYS A 98 19.08 1.06 9.45
C LYS A 98 19.10 2.55 9.82
N LYS A 99 19.39 3.43 8.85
CA LYS A 99 19.51 4.87 9.09
C LYS A 99 18.16 5.57 9.01
N SER A 100 17.43 5.35 7.91
CA SER A 100 16.16 6.03 7.66
C SER A 100 14.96 5.36 8.33
N LYS A 101 15.07 4.08 8.70
CA LYS A 101 13.96 3.20 9.14
C LYS A 101 12.85 3.08 8.09
N LEU A 102 13.15 3.36 6.83
CA LEU A 102 12.22 3.22 5.72
C LEU A 102 12.37 1.83 5.07
N PRO A 103 11.30 1.30 4.47
CA PRO A 103 11.35 0.07 3.69
C PRO A 103 12.45 0.10 2.63
N HIS A 104 13.36 -0.88 2.69
CA HIS A 104 14.43 -1.04 1.72
C HIS A 104 14.74 -2.52 1.53
N SER A 105 13.83 -3.21 0.86
CA SER A 105 13.97 -4.64 0.59
C SER A 105 13.36 -5.01 -0.76
N PRO A 106 13.85 -6.06 -1.44
CA PRO A 106 13.26 -6.53 -2.69
C PRO A 106 11.76 -6.85 -2.59
N LYS A 107 11.28 -7.23 -1.39
CA LYS A 107 9.86 -7.47 -1.12
C LYS A 107 9.03 -6.20 -1.22
N THR A 108 9.51 -5.13 -0.59
CA THR A 108 8.82 -3.84 -0.52
C THR A 108 8.95 -3.09 -1.85
N ASP A 109 10.13 -3.15 -2.49
CA ASP A 109 10.38 -2.58 -3.81
C ASP A 109 9.46 -3.17 -4.89
N ARG A 110 9.18 -4.48 -4.82
CA ARG A 110 8.25 -5.15 -5.74
C ARG A 110 6.86 -4.51 -5.70
N VAL A 111 6.36 -4.19 -4.51
CA VAL A 111 5.05 -3.55 -4.35
C VAL A 111 5.09 -2.09 -4.80
N ILE A 112 6.19 -1.38 -4.54
CA ILE A 112 6.36 0.02 -4.96
C ILE A 112 6.35 0.15 -6.49
N VAL A 113 7.08 -0.72 -7.20
CA VAL A 113 7.27 -0.65 -8.65
C VAL A 113 6.11 -1.26 -9.44
N LYS A 114 5.32 -2.17 -8.84
CA LYS A 114 4.20 -2.80 -9.54
C LYS A 114 3.06 -1.81 -9.80
N LYS A 115 2.57 -1.80 -11.04
CA LYS A 115 1.46 -0.95 -11.48
C LYS A 115 0.12 -1.57 -11.09
N TYR A 116 -0.33 -1.25 -9.88
CA TYR A 116 -1.66 -1.64 -9.40
C TYR A 116 -2.74 -0.71 -9.97
N ASP A 117 -3.91 -1.27 -10.25
CA ASP A 117 -5.10 -0.46 -10.53
C ASP A 117 -5.70 0.06 -9.22
N LEU A 118 -5.72 -0.81 -8.20
CA LEU A 118 -6.22 -0.53 -6.87
C LEU A 118 -5.19 -0.92 -5.81
N MET A 119 -4.98 -0.05 -4.82
CA MET A 119 -4.24 -0.36 -3.62
C MET A 119 -5.14 -0.19 -2.41
N LEU A 120 -5.36 -1.27 -1.65
CA LEU A 120 -6.21 -1.29 -0.48
C LEU A 120 -5.34 -1.18 0.78
N ASN A 121 -5.45 -0.06 1.47
CA ASN A 121 -4.80 0.21 2.75
C ASN A 121 -5.68 -0.36 3.88
N LEU A 122 -5.53 -1.65 4.14
CA LEU A 122 -6.29 -2.43 5.12
C LEU A 122 -5.59 -2.42 6.49
N PHE A 123 -5.45 -1.23 7.08
CA PHE A 123 -4.90 -1.05 8.43
C PHE A 123 -5.40 0.27 9.04
N PHE A 124 -5.41 0.36 10.37
CA PHE A 124 -5.84 1.58 11.09
C PHE A 124 -4.69 2.27 11.84
N ASN A 125 -3.61 1.55 12.12
CA ASN A 125 -2.48 2.04 12.89
C ASN A 125 -1.68 3.12 12.14
N ASP A 126 -1.05 4.01 12.89
CA ASP A 126 -0.05 4.91 12.35
C ASP A 126 1.27 4.17 12.08
N CYS A 127 1.35 3.51 10.92
CA CYS A 127 2.56 2.78 10.50
C CYS A 127 3.30 3.53 9.39
N LYS A 128 4.40 4.21 9.74
CA LYS A 128 5.22 4.99 8.79
C LYS A 128 5.72 4.15 7.60
N GLN A 129 6.04 2.89 7.86
CA GLN A 129 6.56 1.96 6.86
C GLN A 129 5.50 1.63 5.80
N LEU A 130 4.27 1.30 6.21
CA LEU A 130 3.17 1.07 5.28
C LEU A 130 2.77 2.35 4.55
N LYS A 131 2.74 3.49 5.25
CA LYS A 131 2.46 4.80 4.64
C LYS A 131 3.45 5.12 3.52
N TYR A 132 4.74 4.87 3.75
CA TYR A 132 5.78 5.05 2.74
C TYR A 132 5.53 4.19 1.50
N ILE A 133 5.22 2.90 1.68
CA ILE A 133 4.94 2.00 0.54
C ILE A 133 3.71 2.48 -0.23
N ALA A 134 2.62 2.83 0.45
CA ALA A 134 1.41 3.33 -0.20
C ALA A 134 1.65 4.65 -0.96
N GLN A 135 2.44 5.56 -0.38
CA GLN A 135 2.79 6.83 -1.01
C GLN A 135 3.69 6.65 -2.24
N MET A 136 4.64 5.72 -2.18
CA MET A 136 5.59 5.45 -3.26
C MET A 136 5.05 4.50 -4.33
N SER A 137 3.95 3.77 -4.04
CA SER A 137 3.35 2.83 -4.98
C SER A 137 2.87 3.52 -6.27
N GLN A 138 3.00 2.81 -7.39
CA GLN A 138 2.45 3.23 -8.69
C GLN A 138 0.96 2.88 -8.85
N ALA A 139 0.22 2.79 -7.74
CA ALA A 139 -1.20 2.49 -7.76
C ALA A 139 -1.99 3.65 -8.37
N LYS A 140 -2.92 3.34 -9.28
CA LYS A 140 -3.77 4.38 -9.89
C LYS A 140 -4.77 4.97 -8.91
N CYS A 141 -5.29 4.14 -8.01
CA CYS A 141 -6.22 4.55 -6.97
C CYS A 141 -5.91 3.82 -5.66
N ARG A 142 -5.78 4.57 -4.57
CA ARG A 142 -5.55 4.06 -3.21
C ARG A 142 -6.82 4.25 -2.38
N VAL A 143 -7.24 3.18 -1.73
CA VAL A 143 -8.45 3.14 -0.92
C VAL A 143 -8.06 2.82 0.51
N GLY A 144 -8.47 3.63 1.46
CA GLY A 144 -8.18 3.44 2.87
C GLY A 144 -9.35 3.82 3.76
N PRO A 145 -9.31 3.47 5.04
CA PRO A 145 -10.29 3.96 6.00
C PRO A 145 -10.16 5.47 6.18
N ASN A 146 -11.28 6.12 6.49
CA ASN A 146 -11.33 7.53 6.85
C ASN A 146 -10.73 7.77 8.24
N ASN A 147 -9.41 7.71 8.31
CA ASN A 147 -8.60 7.98 9.50
C ASN A 147 -7.62 9.11 9.15
N HIS A 148 -7.44 10.06 10.06
CA HIS A 148 -6.47 11.16 9.97
C HIS A 148 -5.09 10.71 9.46
N ASN A 149 -4.65 9.51 9.88
CA ASN A 149 -3.36 8.94 9.48
C ASN A 149 -3.26 8.61 7.98
N LEU A 150 -4.38 8.30 7.33
CA LEU A 150 -4.44 7.74 5.98
C LEU A 150 -5.05 8.67 4.94
N ILE A 151 -5.62 9.80 5.38
CA ILE A 151 -6.04 10.91 4.52
C ILE A 151 -4.95 11.31 3.51
N PRO A 152 -3.67 11.55 3.89
CA PRO A 152 -2.68 12.07 2.94
C PRO A 152 -2.24 11.07 1.86
N ILE A 153 -2.47 9.78 2.08
CA ILE A 153 -1.98 8.71 1.18
C ILE A 153 -3.10 7.97 0.44
N SER A 154 -4.37 8.27 0.73
CA SER A 154 -5.52 7.58 0.12
C SER A 154 -6.28 8.54 -0.77
N ASP A 155 -6.74 8.03 -1.91
CA ASP A 155 -7.53 8.79 -2.87
C ASP A 155 -9.03 8.63 -2.61
N ILE A 156 -9.44 7.47 -2.08
CA ILE A 156 -10.80 7.20 -1.59
C ILE A 156 -10.74 6.85 -0.11
N LEU A 157 -11.56 7.54 0.69
CA LEU A 157 -11.68 7.33 2.12
C LEU A 157 -13.02 6.66 2.43
N ILE A 158 -12.95 5.52 3.10
CA ILE A 158 -14.12 4.71 3.46
C ILE A 158 -14.39 4.92 4.94
N HIS A 159 -15.58 5.41 5.27
CA HIS A 159 -15.97 5.57 6.66
C HIS A 159 -16.11 4.21 7.34
N ASN A 160 -15.52 4.05 8.52
CA ASN A 160 -15.59 2.85 9.33
C ASN A 160 -15.53 3.21 10.81
N GLU A 161 -16.67 3.13 11.49
CA GLU A 161 -16.82 3.57 12.88
C GLU A 161 -16.06 2.67 13.87
N ASN A 162 -16.02 1.37 13.62
CA ASN A 162 -15.54 0.39 14.61
C ASN A 162 -14.06 0.02 14.46
N GLN A 163 -13.33 0.65 13.52
CA GLN A 163 -11.95 0.28 13.16
C GLN A 163 -11.76 -1.23 12.96
N ASN A 164 -12.80 -1.89 12.43
CA ASN A 164 -12.78 -3.33 12.22
C ASN A 164 -12.46 -3.63 10.76
N ILE A 165 -11.54 -4.54 10.52
CA ILE A 165 -11.07 -4.85 9.16
C ILE A 165 -12.16 -5.51 8.29
N GLN A 166 -13.02 -6.34 8.89
CA GLN A 166 -14.11 -7.01 8.18
C GLN A 166 -15.17 -5.99 7.73
N THR A 167 -15.51 -5.02 8.59
CA THR A 167 -16.45 -3.95 8.23
C THR A 167 -15.86 -3.08 7.12
N LEU A 168 -14.56 -2.75 7.19
CA LEU A 168 -13.87 -1.99 6.14
C LEU A 168 -13.96 -2.68 4.78
N ILE A 169 -13.62 -3.97 4.73
CA ILE A 169 -13.66 -4.78 3.50
C ILE A 169 -15.09 -4.81 2.94
N THR A 170 -16.09 -4.93 3.80
CA THR A 170 -17.50 -4.96 3.41
C THR A 170 -17.91 -3.63 2.76
N SER A 171 -17.59 -2.50 3.40
CA SER A 171 -17.85 -1.17 2.88
C SER A 171 -17.10 -0.88 1.57
N ILE A 172 -15.83 -1.30 1.46
CA ILE A 172 -15.04 -1.21 0.22
C ILE A 172 -15.76 -1.94 -0.92
N ASN A 173 -16.18 -3.18 -0.69
CA ASN A 173 -16.85 -3.97 -1.73
C ASN A 173 -18.18 -3.35 -2.15
N GLN A 174 -18.94 -2.77 -1.22
CA GLN A 174 -20.21 -2.09 -1.51
C GLN A 174 -20.01 -0.81 -2.33
N ILE A 175 -19.01 0.00 -1.98
CA ILE A 175 -18.73 1.30 -2.61
C ILE A 175 -18.10 1.11 -3.99
N LEU A 176 -17.06 0.26 -4.08
CA LEU A 176 -16.35 0.01 -5.33
C LEU A 176 -17.12 -0.95 -6.26
N LYS A 177 -18.15 -1.64 -5.76
CA LYS A 177 -18.95 -2.63 -6.49
C LYS A 177 -18.06 -3.62 -7.25
N ILE A 178 -17.08 -4.19 -6.56
CA ILE A 178 -16.11 -5.13 -7.13
C ILE A 178 -16.87 -6.32 -7.73
N LYS A 179 -16.79 -6.48 -9.05
CA LYS A 179 -17.39 -7.57 -9.82
C LYS A 179 -16.32 -8.56 -10.27
N PRO A 180 -16.68 -9.82 -10.61
CA PRO A 180 -15.75 -10.72 -11.27
C PRO A 180 -15.08 -10.04 -12.47
N TYR A 181 -13.78 -10.25 -12.63
CA TYR A 181 -13.03 -9.69 -13.74
C TYR A 181 -13.40 -10.42 -15.03
N GLU A 182 -14.04 -9.71 -15.95
CA GLU A 182 -14.35 -10.21 -17.28
C GLU A 182 -13.17 -9.95 -18.22
N ARG A 183 -12.52 -11.03 -18.70
CA ARG A 183 -11.48 -10.90 -19.71
C ARG A 183 -12.11 -10.36 -20.99
N LYS A 184 -11.64 -9.20 -21.47
CA LYS A 184 -12.02 -8.71 -22.79
C LYS A 184 -11.62 -9.75 -23.84
N PRO A 185 -12.53 -10.11 -24.76
CA PRO A 185 -12.16 -10.94 -25.90
C PRO A 185 -11.08 -10.21 -26.71
N ILE A 186 -10.06 -10.96 -27.13
CA ILE A 186 -8.94 -10.50 -27.96
C ILE A 186 -9.43 -10.31 -29.39
#